data_AF-A0A7X5DFB3-F1
#
_entry.id   AF-A0A7X5DFB3-F1
#
_cell.length_a   1.000
_cell.length_b   1.000
_cell.length_c   1.000
_cell.angle_alpha   90.00
_cell.angle_beta   90.00
_cell.angle_gamma   90.00
#
_symmetry.space_group_name_H-M   'P 1'
#
loop_
_entity.id
_entity.type
_entity.pdbx_description
1 polymer ?
#
loop_
_entity_poly.entity_id
_entity_poly.type
_entity_poly.pdbx_seq_one_letter_code
_entity_poly.pdbx_strand_id
1 'polypeptide(L)'
;MHERKQASQPEGILHTLLSIIVLVALVLGLTWGLRTFIFQAYEIPSGSMETTIMPGDMVLSEKITYYGRPPAAGDIVTFEDPDPEHMGRILIKRVIATGGQTVDLRDGRVYVDDVLQNEPYTHGEPSLALRSYLFEEITYPYTVPP
;
A
#
# COMPACT_ATOMS: atom_id res chain seq x y z
N MET A 1 50.56 42.37 38.50
CA MET A 1 51.03 40.97 38.61
C MET A 1 49.92 40.09 38.03
N HIS A 2 50.19 39.51 36.86
CA HIS A 2 49.53 38.36 36.20
C HIS A 2 48.03 38.43 35.83
N GLU A 3 47.79 38.80 34.57
CA GLU A 3 46.72 38.24 33.73
C GLU A 3 46.83 36.70 33.65
N ARG A 4 45.70 35.99 33.71
CA ARG A 4 45.48 34.78 32.91
C ARG A 4 44.02 34.72 32.44
N LYS A 5 43.82 35.04 31.17
CA LYS A 5 42.59 34.77 30.42
C LYS A 5 42.40 33.25 30.33
N GLN A 6 41.35 32.72 30.97
CA GLN A 6 40.86 31.38 30.67
C GLN A 6 40.07 31.44 29.37
N ALA A 7 40.71 31.06 28.27
CA ALA A 7 40.03 30.77 27.02
C ALA A 7 39.21 29.48 27.21
N SER A 8 37.90 29.66 27.37
CA SER A 8 36.90 28.60 27.43
C SER A 8 36.99 27.72 26.18
N GLN A 9 37.18 26.42 26.37
CA GLN A 9 37.49 25.46 25.31
C GLN A 9 36.35 25.33 24.28
N PRO A 10 36.62 25.47 22.97
CA PRO A 10 35.64 25.28 21.90
C PRO A 10 35.37 23.79 21.57
N GLU A 11 36.22 22.87 22.05
CA GLU A 11 36.18 21.43 21.74
C GLU A 11 34.85 20.78 22.17
N GLY A 12 34.37 21.09 23.39
CA GLY A 12 33.15 20.47 23.93
C GLY A 12 31.86 20.90 23.23
N ILE A 13 31.79 22.15 22.76
CA ILE A 13 30.60 22.69 22.09
C ILE A 13 30.47 22.11 20.68
N LEU A 14 31.59 21.99 19.94
CA LEU A 14 31.60 21.37 18.62
C LEU A 14 31.24 19.89 18.69
N HIS A 15 31.80 19.15 19.65
CA HIS A 15 31.42 17.74 19.85
C HIS A 15 29.95 17.57 20.26
N THR A 16 29.42 18.48 21.08
CA THR A 16 28.00 18.45 21.48
C THR A 16 27.09 18.76 20.28
N LEU A 17 27.41 19.80 19.49
CA LEU A 17 26.66 20.14 18.29
C LEU A 17 26.73 19.02 17.24
N LEU A 18 27.90 18.42 17.03
CA LEU A 18 28.08 17.28 16.14
C LEU A 18 27.24 16.08 16.61
N SER A 19 27.25 15.79 17.92
CA SER A 19 26.46 14.68 18.50
C SER A 19 24.97 14.90 18.32
N ILE A 20 24.47 16.13 18.50
CA ILE A 20 23.07 16.49 18.26
C ILE A 20 22.72 16.33 16.77
N ILE A 21 23.58 16.80 15.87
CA ILE A 21 23.35 16.67 14.42
C ILE A 21 23.28 15.19 14.02
N VAL A 22 24.20 14.35 14.51
CA VAL A 22 24.22 12.92 14.24
C VAL A 22 22.96 12.24 14.79
N LEU A 23 22.54 12.57 16.02
CA LEU A 23 21.32 12.03 16.62
C LEU A 23 20.08 12.41 15.81
N VAL A 24 19.95 13.68 15.42
CA VAL A 24 18.83 14.17 14.60
C VAL A 24 18.84 13.48 13.23
N ALA A 25 20.00 13.38 12.57
CA ALA A 25 20.13 12.69 11.29
C ALA A 25 19.75 11.21 11.40
N LEU A 26 20.14 10.53 12.49
CA LEU A 26 19.81 9.14 12.75
C LEU A 26 18.30 8.95 12.95
N VAL A 27 17.66 9.80 13.76
CA VAL A 27 16.20 9.76 13.98
C VAL A 27 15.44 10.03 12.68
N LEU A 28 15.86 11.03 11.91
CA LEU A 28 15.24 11.35 10.61
C LEU A 28 15.42 10.20 9.61
N GLY A 29 16.63 9.62 9.54
CA GLY A 29 16.94 8.49 8.65
C GLY A 29 16.15 7.24 9.01
N LEU A 30 16.06 6.89 10.30
CA LEU A 30 15.21 5.80 10.79
C LEU A 30 13.74 6.06 10.47
N THR A 31 13.21 7.24 10.81
CA THR A 31 11.80 7.57 10.56
C THR A 31 11.45 7.52 9.07
N TRP A 32 12.33 8.05 8.21
CA TRP A 32 12.18 8.00 6.77
C TRP A 32 12.25 6.56 6.24
N GLY A 33 13.22 5.76 6.71
CA GLY A 33 13.33 4.35 6.35
C GLY A 33 12.11 3.53 6.75
N LEU A 34 11.62 3.68 7.98
CA LEU A 34 10.42 2.98 8.46
C LEU A 34 9.17 3.32 7.62
N ARG A 35 8.97 4.61 7.28
CA ARG A 35 7.86 5.04 6.42
C ARG A 35 7.97 4.54 4.99
N THR A 36 9.17 4.51 4.44
CA THR A 36 9.39 4.07 3.05
C THR A 36 9.20 2.56 2.91
N PHE A 37 9.79 1.77 3.83
CA PHE A 37 9.95 0.32 3.67
C PHE A 37 8.97 -0.54 4.46
N ILE A 38 8.40 -0.04 5.56
CA ILE A 38 7.62 -0.88 6.48
C ILE A 38 6.12 -0.55 6.39
N PHE A 39 5.77 0.71 6.67
CA PHE A 39 4.37 1.12 6.81
C PHE A 39 4.07 2.40 6.04
N GLN A 40 3.06 2.35 5.18
CA GLN A 40 2.49 3.56 4.58
C GLN A 40 1.03 3.68 4.97
N ALA A 41 0.72 4.75 5.69
CA ALA A 41 -0.65 5.13 5.99
C ALA A 41 -1.25 5.82 4.75
N TYR A 42 -2.35 5.29 4.26
CA TYR A 42 -3.14 5.91 3.20
C TYR A 42 -4.50 6.31 3.77
N GLU A 43 -4.87 7.57 3.56
CA GLU A 43 -6.25 8.03 3.75
C GLU A 43 -7.05 7.57 2.53
N ILE A 44 -8.16 6.87 2.74
CA ILE A 44 -8.95 6.31 1.64
C ILE A 44 -9.77 7.42 0.98
N PRO A 45 -9.51 7.78 -0.29
CA PRO A 45 -10.21 8.87 -0.95
C PRO A 45 -11.41 8.39 -1.80
N SER A 46 -11.76 7.09 -1.83
CA SER A 46 -12.78 6.58 -2.76
C SER A 46 -13.78 5.62 -2.13
N GLY A 47 -15.07 5.86 -2.41
CA GLY A 47 -16.22 5.10 -1.91
C GLY A 47 -16.45 3.72 -2.55
N SER A 48 -15.50 3.19 -3.32
CA SER A 48 -15.60 1.81 -3.85
C SER A 48 -15.49 0.74 -2.75
N MET A 49 -15.05 1.11 -1.54
CA MET A 49 -15.05 0.28 -0.33
C MET A 49 -15.98 0.84 0.78
N GLU A 50 -16.94 1.73 0.44
CA GLU A 50 -17.84 2.37 1.43
C GLU A 50 -18.58 1.37 2.34
N THR A 51 -18.80 0.14 1.88
CA THR A 51 -19.43 -0.92 2.67
C THR A 51 -18.51 -1.56 3.72
N THR A 52 -17.19 -1.38 3.64
CA THR A 52 -16.20 -1.96 4.59
C THR A 52 -15.37 -0.91 5.31
N ILE A 53 -15.09 0.25 4.68
CA ILE A 53 -14.23 1.30 5.24
C ILE A 53 -14.83 2.67 4.90
N MET A 54 -15.00 3.54 5.92
CA MET A 54 -15.62 4.85 5.70
C MET A 54 -14.61 5.82 5.07
N PRO A 55 -15.04 6.73 4.18
CA PRO A 55 -14.19 7.82 3.70
C PRO A 55 -13.62 8.61 4.89
N GLY A 56 -12.29 8.73 4.93
CA GLY A 56 -11.55 9.35 6.05
C GLY A 56 -10.91 8.37 7.03
N ASP A 57 -11.17 7.06 6.91
CA ASP A 57 -10.44 6.05 7.67
C ASP A 57 -9.00 5.93 7.16
N MET A 58 -8.07 5.81 8.11
CA MET A 58 -6.64 5.66 7.84
C MET A 58 -6.28 4.17 7.81
N VAL A 59 -5.92 3.65 6.65
CA VAL A 59 -5.44 2.27 6.50
C VAL A 59 -3.93 2.24 6.53
N LEU A 60 -3.38 1.35 7.35
CA LEU A 60 -1.95 1.08 7.42
C LEU A 60 -1.62 -0.05 6.43
N SER A 61 -1.01 0.28 5.31
CA SER A 61 -0.51 -0.70 4.35
C SER A 61 0.88 -1.18 4.79
N GLU A 62 1.02 -2.50 4.89
CA GLU A 62 2.26 -3.19 5.25
C GLU A 62 2.94 -3.68 3.96
N LYS A 63 4.21 -3.29 3.77
CA LYS A 63 4.92 -3.54 2.51
C LYS A 63 5.85 -4.75 2.53
N ILE A 64 6.20 -5.26 3.72
CA ILE A 64 7.23 -6.30 3.90
C ILE A 64 6.77 -7.66 3.37
N THR A 65 5.50 -8.02 3.58
CA THR A 65 4.96 -9.33 3.14
C THR A 65 5.19 -9.57 1.65
N TYR A 66 5.01 -8.55 0.81
CA TYR A 66 5.14 -8.69 -0.65
C TYR A 66 6.58 -8.65 -1.18
N TYR A 67 7.58 -8.34 -0.35
CA TYR A 67 8.99 -8.54 -0.73
C TYR A 67 9.40 -10.01 -0.70
N GLY A 68 8.72 -10.83 0.13
CA GLY A 68 9.04 -12.26 0.30
C GLY A 68 8.02 -13.21 -0.32
N ARG A 69 6.84 -12.73 -0.69
CA ARG A 69 5.72 -13.56 -1.18
C ARG A 69 4.93 -12.83 -2.27
N PRO A 70 4.58 -13.48 -3.40
CA PRO A 70 3.62 -12.89 -4.33
C PRO A 70 2.23 -12.75 -3.69
N PRO A 71 1.39 -11.83 -4.20
CA PRO A 71 -0.01 -11.74 -3.77
C PRO A 71 -0.75 -13.07 -3.98
N ALA A 72 -1.64 -13.38 -3.04
CA ALA A 72 -2.52 -14.54 -3.14
C ALA A 72 -3.99 -14.14 -3.15
N ALA A 73 -4.84 -15.03 -3.66
CA ALA A 73 -6.28 -14.85 -3.61
C ALA A 73 -6.75 -14.58 -2.17
N GLY A 74 -7.63 -13.59 -2.02
CA GLY A 74 -8.16 -13.10 -0.76
C GLY A 74 -7.38 -11.93 -0.15
N ASP A 75 -6.12 -11.68 -0.54
CA ASP A 75 -5.33 -10.57 -0.03
C ASP A 75 -5.97 -9.22 -0.36
N ILE A 76 -5.87 -8.25 0.56
CA ILE A 76 -6.19 -6.84 0.29
C ILE A 76 -4.87 -6.13 -0.02
N VAL A 77 -4.77 -5.59 -1.22
CA VAL A 77 -3.55 -4.97 -1.74
C VAL A 77 -3.78 -3.50 -2.05
N THR A 78 -2.72 -2.71 -1.87
CA THR A 78 -2.66 -1.32 -2.31
C THR A 78 -1.68 -1.20 -3.46
N PHE A 79 -2.08 -0.59 -4.57
CA PHE A 79 -1.21 -0.36 -5.74
C PHE A 79 -1.51 0.98 -6.39
N GLU A 80 -0.55 1.52 -7.14
CA GLU A 80 -0.74 2.73 -7.93
C GLU A 80 -1.69 2.45 -9.10
N ASP A 81 -2.63 3.37 -9.34
CA ASP A 81 -3.57 3.26 -10.45
C ASP A 81 -2.79 3.22 -11.77
N PRO A 82 -2.91 2.14 -12.55
CA PRO A 82 -2.22 2.01 -13.83
C PRO A 82 -2.78 2.96 -14.90
N ASP A 83 -3.92 3.62 -14.66
CA ASP A 83 -4.49 4.59 -15.59
C ASP A 83 -3.64 5.87 -15.63
N PRO A 84 -3.04 6.23 -16.77
CA PRO A 84 -2.21 7.41 -16.90
C PRO A 84 -2.96 8.73 -16.60
N GLU A 85 -4.30 8.76 -16.71
CA GLU A 85 -5.09 9.92 -16.30
C GLU A 85 -5.15 10.09 -14.78
N HIS A 86 -4.88 9.03 -14.03
CA HIS A 86 -4.94 8.96 -12.57
C HIS A 86 -3.57 8.72 -11.92
N MET A 87 -2.47 9.11 -12.57
CA MET A 87 -1.11 8.90 -12.06
C MET A 87 -0.93 9.34 -10.60
N GLY A 88 -0.38 8.44 -9.79
CA GLY A 88 -0.14 8.65 -8.36
C GLY A 88 -1.35 8.40 -7.45
N ARG A 89 -2.53 8.08 -8.01
CA ARG A 89 -3.68 7.61 -7.21
C ARG A 89 -3.38 6.21 -6.70
N ILE A 90 -3.63 5.97 -5.41
CA ILE A 90 -3.49 4.64 -4.81
C ILE A 90 -4.87 4.00 -4.74
N LEU A 91 -4.97 2.78 -5.26
CA LEU A 91 -6.15 1.94 -5.19
C LEU A 91 -5.97 0.89 -4.11
N ILE A 92 -7.07 0.58 -3.42
CA ILE A 92 -7.16 -0.57 -2.51
C ILE A 92 -8.16 -1.54 -3.11
N LYS A 93 -7.73 -2.78 -3.38
CA LYS A 93 -8.58 -3.83 -3.96
C LYS A 93 -8.26 -5.18 -3.31
N ARG A 94 -9.19 -6.13 -3.46
CA ARG A 94 -8.99 -7.53 -3.07
C ARG A 94 -8.52 -8.33 -4.28
N VAL A 95 -7.52 -9.18 -4.08
CA VAL A 95 -7.06 -10.15 -5.09
C VAL A 95 -8.09 -11.27 -5.19
N ILE A 96 -8.70 -11.45 -6.36
CA ILE A 96 -9.66 -12.53 -6.60
C ILE A 96 -8.94 -13.78 -7.15
N ALA A 97 -7.99 -13.60 -8.05
CA ALA A 97 -7.25 -14.66 -8.71
C ALA A 97 -5.81 -14.23 -8.98
N THR A 98 -4.91 -15.21 -9.08
CA THR A 98 -3.48 -15.03 -9.39
C THR A 98 -3.11 -15.64 -10.74
N GLY A 99 -1.88 -15.42 -11.20
CA GLY A 99 -1.42 -15.88 -12.52
C GLY A 99 -1.72 -17.36 -12.80
N GLY A 100 -2.24 -17.62 -13.99
CA GLY A 100 -2.67 -18.94 -14.45
C GLY A 100 -4.09 -19.35 -14.06
N GLN A 101 -4.77 -18.60 -13.19
CA GLN A 101 -6.16 -18.89 -12.80
C GLN A 101 -7.17 -18.21 -13.74
N THR A 102 -8.35 -18.82 -13.87
CA THR A 102 -9.44 -18.30 -14.69
C THR A 102 -10.59 -17.81 -13.83
N VAL A 103 -11.00 -16.55 -14.02
CA VAL A 103 -12.15 -15.92 -13.37
C VAL A 103 -13.35 -15.95 -14.30
N ASP A 104 -14.50 -16.37 -13.79
CA ASP A 104 -15.77 -16.35 -14.51
C ASP A 104 -16.87 -15.70 -13.65
N LEU A 105 -17.82 -15.03 -14.30
CA LEU A 105 -19.00 -14.46 -13.65
C LEU A 105 -20.25 -15.15 -14.18
N ARG A 106 -20.93 -15.87 -13.29
CA ARG A 106 -22.17 -16.61 -13.62
C ARG A 106 -23.26 -16.17 -12.66
N ASP A 107 -24.34 -15.61 -13.19
CA ASP A 107 -25.50 -15.13 -12.42
C ASP A 107 -25.12 -14.18 -11.26
N GLY A 108 -24.18 -13.26 -11.50
CA GLY A 108 -23.69 -12.33 -10.48
C GLY A 108 -22.81 -12.96 -9.40
N ARG A 109 -22.33 -14.19 -9.59
CA ARG A 109 -21.40 -14.88 -8.68
C ARG A 109 -20.06 -15.11 -9.35
N VAL A 110 -18.99 -14.96 -8.56
CA VAL A 110 -17.61 -15.14 -9.03
C VAL A 110 -17.19 -16.60 -8.87
N TYR A 111 -16.63 -17.15 -9.94
CA TYR A 111 -16.01 -18.46 -9.97
C TYR A 111 -14.52 -18.27 -10.30
N VAL A 112 -13.65 -18.99 -9.60
CA VAL A 112 -12.22 -19.07 -9.92
C VAL A 112 -11.89 -20.53 -10.14
N ASP A 113 -11.34 -20.85 -11.31
CA ASP A 113 -11.06 -22.22 -11.75
C ASP A 113 -12.30 -23.14 -11.58
N ASP A 114 -13.46 -22.66 -12.02
CA ASP A 114 -14.79 -23.30 -11.87
C ASP A 114 -15.30 -23.49 -10.44
N VAL A 115 -14.57 -23.01 -9.42
CA VAL A 115 -14.99 -23.07 -8.03
C VAL A 115 -15.69 -21.77 -7.62
N LEU A 116 -16.93 -21.88 -7.15
CA LEU A 116 -17.69 -20.75 -6.60
C LEU A 116 -16.94 -20.14 -5.42
N GLN A 117 -16.69 -18.83 -5.50
CA GLN A 117 -16.03 -18.10 -4.43
C GLN A 117 -17.01 -17.77 -3.30
N ASN A 118 -16.52 -17.90 -2.07
CA ASN A 118 -17.25 -17.46 -0.88
C ASN A 118 -16.89 -16.00 -0.61
N GLU A 119 -17.79 -15.09 -0.95
CA GLU A 119 -17.58 -13.64 -0.85
C GLU A 119 -18.49 -13.01 0.23
N PRO A 120 -18.31 -13.30 1.53
CA PRO A 120 -19.20 -12.78 2.57
C PRO A 120 -19.21 -11.25 2.66
N TYR A 121 -18.17 -10.60 2.13
CA TYR A 121 -18.02 -9.14 2.06
C TYR A 121 -18.95 -8.46 1.05
N THR A 122 -19.58 -9.20 0.13
CA THR A 122 -20.58 -8.62 -0.79
C THR A 122 -21.97 -8.53 -0.17
N HIS A 123 -22.16 -9.08 1.04
CA HIS A 123 -23.48 -9.18 1.69
C HIS A 123 -24.55 -9.88 0.83
N GLY A 124 -24.13 -10.72 -0.13
CA GLY A 124 -25.03 -11.41 -1.05
C GLY A 124 -25.45 -10.59 -2.27
N GLU A 125 -24.93 -9.37 -2.43
CA GLU A 125 -25.12 -8.57 -3.64
C GLU A 125 -24.40 -9.19 -4.83
N PRO A 126 -24.96 -9.08 -6.05
CA PRO A 126 -24.35 -9.64 -7.24
C PRO A 126 -23.11 -8.87 -7.68
N SER A 127 -22.06 -9.60 -8.04
CA SER A 127 -20.86 -9.06 -8.67
C SER A 127 -21.15 -8.62 -10.10
N LEU A 128 -20.78 -7.39 -10.43
CA LEU A 128 -20.96 -6.82 -11.77
C LEU A 128 -19.74 -7.07 -12.64
N ALA A 129 -19.98 -7.44 -13.90
CA ALA A 129 -18.91 -7.61 -14.87
C ALA A 129 -18.22 -6.26 -15.15
N LEU A 130 -16.92 -6.19 -14.88
CA LEU A 130 -16.08 -5.10 -15.36
C LEU A 130 -15.98 -5.25 -16.89
N ARG A 131 -16.57 -4.32 -17.64
CA ARG A 131 -16.61 -4.40 -19.12
C ARG A 131 -15.36 -3.83 -19.77
N SER A 132 -14.75 -2.82 -19.16
CA SER A 132 -13.52 -2.22 -19.65
C SER A 132 -12.67 -1.68 -18.50
N TYR A 133 -11.36 -1.79 -18.65
CA TYR A 133 -10.36 -1.14 -17.80
C TYR A 133 -9.10 -0.88 -18.62
N LEU A 134 -8.48 0.29 -18.46
CA LEU A 134 -7.27 0.69 -19.20
C LEU A 134 -7.35 0.47 -20.72
N PHE A 135 -8.46 0.88 -21.33
CA PHE A 135 -8.69 0.75 -22.78
C PHE A 135 -8.79 -0.69 -23.30
N GLU A 136 -8.78 -1.71 -22.44
CA GLU A 136 -9.01 -3.11 -22.79
C GLU A 136 -10.45 -3.52 -22.45
N GLU A 137 -11.11 -4.22 -23.37
CA GLU A 137 -12.37 -4.91 -23.10
C GLU A 137 -12.10 -6.19 -22.33
N ILE A 138 -12.76 -6.34 -21.18
CA ILE A 138 -12.65 -7.54 -20.35
C ILE A 138 -13.87 -8.41 -20.63
N THR A 139 -13.61 -9.64 -21.08
CA THR A 139 -14.62 -10.67 -21.29
C THR A 139 -14.39 -11.82 -20.34
N TYR A 140 -15.48 -12.35 -19.78
CA TYR A 140 -15.46 -13.53 -18.92
C TYR A 140 -15.87 -14.77 -19.73
N PRO A 141 -15.21 -15.93 -19.53
CA PRO A 141 -14.14 -16.19 -18.57
C PRO A 141 -12.82 -15.49 -18.94
N TYR A 142 -12.15 -14.91 -17.96
CA TYR A 142 -10.88 -14.21 -18.10
C TYR A 142 -9.76 -14.99 -17.41
N THR A 143 -8.65 -15.25 -18.11
CA THR A 143 -7.49 -15.94 -17.52
C THR A 143 -6.39 -14.96 -17.20
N VAL A 144 -5.94 -14.96 -15.94
CA VAL A 144 -4.87 -14.08 -15.48
C VAL A 144 -3.54 -14.57 -16.10
N PRO A 145 -2.79 -13.69 -16.79
CA PRO A 145 -1.46 -14.04 -17.29
C PRO A 145 -0.53 -14.52 -16.17
N PRO A 146 0.39 -15.46 -16.44
CA PRO A 146 1.34 -15.98 -15.46
C PRO A 146 2.35 -14.94 -14.97
#